data_AF-A0A7Y5YC70-F1
#
_entry.id   AF-A0A7Y5YC70-F1
#
_cell.length_a   1.000
_cell.length_b   1.000
_cell.length_c   1.000
_cell.angle_alpha   90.00
_cell.angle_beta   90.00
_cell.angle_gamma   90.00
#
_symmetry.space_group_name_H-M   'P 1'
#
loop_
_entity.id
_entity.type
_entity.pdbx_description
1 polymer ?
#
loop_
_entity_poly.entity_id
_entity_poly.type
_entity_poly.pdbx_seq_one_letter_code
_entity_poly.pdbx_strand_id
1 'polypeptide(L)'
;MKPEELPAHDQYGRLLEDRGVWRQATTLEAAGELTARWLEGGSSYQPGHLAAAFDAETVPLANALAELNRNGLFTKESQPGILGGGAAQRQYVTGFCGAETARGLLALSTRTELVTVAHAPGEESSAAIPVTLAGTEIATVLGSSENPVTDGQIRDWAGETNDALALLLADSWYVEVLDPVWGRNDVLLPAVLQALKRAEQP
;
A
#
# COMPACT_ATOMS: atom_id res chain seq x y z
N MET A 1 8.47 -40.93 -16.83
CA MET A 1 8.93 -39.63 -16.31
C MET A 1 7.98 -39.30 -15.17
N LYS A 2 8.47 -39.24 -13.92
CA LYS A 2 7.62 -38.86 -12.79
C LYS A 2 7.22 -37.39 -13.00
N PRO A 3 5.98 -36.97 -12.71
CA PRO A 3 5.65 -35.55 -12.70
C PRO A 3 6.63 -34.88 -11.73
N GLU A 4 7.41 -33.93 -12.20
CA GLU A 4 8.21 -33.09 -11.33
C GLU A 4 7.21 -32.31 -10.47
N GLU A 5 7.25 -32.54 -9.16
CA GLU A 5 6.45 -31.77 -8.20
C GLU A 5 6.86 -30.31 -8.34
N LEU A 6 5.95 -29.47 -8.84
CA LEU A 6 6.18 -28.04 -8.91
C LEU A 6 6.47 -27.53 -7.48
N PRO A 7 7.44 -26.63 -7.31
CA PRO A 7 7.77 -26.11 -5.98
C PRO A 7 6.54 -25.42 -5.39
N ALA A 8 6.19 -25.73 -4.14
CA ALA A 8 5.04 -25.11 -3.48
C ALA A 8 5.29 -23.62 -3.15
N HIS A 9 6.56 -23.23 -2.99
CA HIS A 9 6.97 -21.87 -2.63
C HIS A 9 7.95 -21.29 -3.63
N ASP A 10 7.98 -19.96 -3.75
CA ASP A 10 9.03 -19.26 -4.50
C ASP A 10 10.32 -19.06 -3.68
N GLN A 11 11.29 -18.36 -4.28
CA GLN A 11 12.59 -18.07 -3.65
C GLN A 11 12.50 -17.17 -2.39
N TYR A 12 11.36 -16.52 -2.16
CA TYR A 12 11.09 -15.66 -1.01
C TYR A 12 10.26 -16.38 0.06
N GLY A 13 9.97 -17.68 -0.14
CA GLY A 13 9.15 -18.48 0.76
C GLY A 13 7.66 -18.21 0.64
N ARG A 14 7.20 -17.51 -0.41
CA ARG A 14 5.79 -17.22 -0.63
C ARG A 14 5.08 -18.38 -1.28
N LEU A 15 3.85 -18.67 -0.88
CA LEU A 15 3.08 -19.81 -1.38
C LEU A 15 2.60 -19.56 -2.83
N LEU A 16 2.94 -20.42 -3.77
CA LEU A 16 2.57 -20.25 -5.19
C LEU A 16 1.08 -20.49 -5.46
N GLU A 17 0.39 -21.22 -4.58
CA GLU A 17 -1.08 -21.36 -4.66
C GLU A 17 -1.78 -20.01 -4.47
N ASP A 18 -1.34 -19.20 -3.50
CA ASP A 18 -1.86 -17.85 -3.26
C ASP A 18 -1.59 -16.92 -4.45
N ARG A 19 -0.45 -17.09 -5.14
CA ARG A 19 -0.20 -16.40 -6.42
C ARG A 19 -1.25 -16.74 -7.48
N GLY A 20 -1.74 -17.98 -7.51
CA GLY A 20 -2.82 -18.41 -8.38
C GLY A 20 -4.16 -17.71 -8.09
N VAL A 21 -4.37 -17.27 -6.84
CA VAL A 21 -5.52 -16.44 -6.47
C VAL A 21 -5.33 -15.00 -6.96
N TRP A 22 -4.12 -14.43 -6.78
CA TRP A 22 -3.76 -13.11 -7.31
C TRP A 22 -3.90 -12.99 -8.83
N ARG A 23 -3.66 -14.09 -9.57
CA ARG A 23 -3.86 -14.17 -11.02
C ARG A 23 -5.32 -13.93 -11.45
N GLN A 24 -6.28 -14.05 -10.54
CA GLN A 24 -7.71 -13.86 -10.80
C GLN A 24 -8.22 -12.48 -10.34
N ALA A 25 -7.44 -11.72 -9.58
CA ALA A 25 -7.84 -10.40 -9.10
C ALA A 25 -7.68 -9.36 -10.22
N THR A 26 -8.79 -8.86 -10.77
CA THR A 26 -8.78 -7.87 -11.87
C THR A 26 -9.35 -6.51 -11.47
N THR A 27 -9.60 -6.29 -10.19
CA THR A 27 -10.10 -5.00 -9.66
C THR A 27 -9.30 -4.60 -8.42
N LEU A 28 -9.35 -3.31 -8.06
CA LEU A 28 -8.70 -2.80 -6.84
C LEU A 28 -9.32 -3.40 -5.57
N GLU A 29 -10.64 -3.64 -5.57
CA GLU A 29 -11.35 -4.25 -4.44
C GLU A 29 -10.90 -5.71 -4.23
N ALA A 30 -10.75 -6.47 -5.32
CA ALA A 30 -10.23 -7.83 -5.25
C ALA A 30 -8.77 -7.85 -4.75
N ALA A 31 -7.92 -6.96 -5.25
CA ALA A 31 -6.54 -6.81 -4.79
C ALA A 31 -6.46 -6.38 -3.30
N GLY A 32 -7.34 -5.47 -2.90
CA GLY A 32 -7.49 -5.05 -1.51
C GLY A 32 -7.88 -6.21 -0.60
N GLU A 33 -8.90 -6.98 -0.95
CA GLU A 33 -9.31 -8.15 -0.15
C GLU A 33 -8.19 -9.18 -0.01
N LEU A 34 -7.39 -9.44 -1.05
CA LEU A 34 -6.24 -10.34 -0.95
C LEU A 34 -5.14 -9.79 -0.05
N THR A 35 -4.88 -8.48 -0.11
CA THR A 35 -3.94 -7.80 0.79
C THR A 35 -4.43 -7.85 2.24
N ALA A 36 -5.72 -7.65 2.49
CA ALA A 36 -6.32 -7.75 3.81
C ALA A 36 -6.18 -9.17 4.40
N ARG A 37 -6.41 -10.21 3.60
CA ARG A 37 -6.19 -11.61 4.02
C ARG A 37 -4.74 -11.88 4.37
N TRP A 38 -3.80 -11.35 3.59
CA TRP A 38 -2.38 -11.48 3.87
C TRP A 38 -1.98 -10.78 5.18
N LEU A 39 -2.48 -9.56 5.41
CA LEU A 39 -2.28 -8.81 6.66
C LEU A 39 -2.85 -9.54 7.90
N GLU A 40 -3.91 -10.33 7.72
CA GLU A 40 -4.53 -11.16 8.76
C GLU A 40 -3.89 -12.55 8.91
N GLY A 41 -2.87 -12.87 8.11
CA GLY A 41 -2.16 -14.16 8.12
C GLY A 41 -2.90 -15.30 7.41
N GLY A 42 -3.92 -15.00 6.62
CA GLY A 42 -4.70 -15.96 5.81
C GLY A 42 -4.11 -16.26 4.43
N SER A 43 -3.01 -15.60 4.06
CA SER A 43 -2.25 -15.81 2.81
C SER A 43 -0.77 -15.64 3.12
N SER A 44 0.10 -16.29 2.35
CA SER A 44 1.57 -16.15 2.40
C SER A 44 2.12 -15.49 1.13
N TYR A 45 1.28 -14.79 0.36
CA TYR A 45 1.68 -14.10 -0.87
C TYR A 45 1.08 -12.70 -0.98
N GLN A 46 1.95 -11.71 -1.07
CA GLN A 46 1.65 -10.33 -1.45
C GLN A 46 2.56 -9.92 -2.63
N PRO A 47 2.01 -9.49 -3.78
CA PRO A 47 2.78 -8.98 -4.90
C PRO A 47 3.70 -7.84 -4.48
N GLY A 48 4.96 -7.88 -4.95
CA GLY A 48 5.96 -6.86 -4.61
C GLY A 48 6.56 -6.97 -3.21
N HIS A 49 5.93 -7.69 -2.28
CA HIS A 49 6.50 -7.98 -0.97
C HIS A 49 7.39 -9.22 -1.07
N LEU A 50 8.71 -9.04 -0.98
CA LEU A 50 9.72 -10.10 -1.21
C LEU A 50 9.92 -11.02 0.01
N ALA A 51 8.85 -11.34 0.71
CA ALA A 51 8.80 -12.23 1.86
C ALA A 51 7.39 -12.83 2.04
N ALA A 52 7.28 -13.93 2.78
CA ALA A 52 5.98 -14.56 3.09
C ALA A 52 5.09 -13.72 4.03
N ALA A 53 5.69 -12.89 4.88
CA ALA A 53 5.01 -12.08 5.88
C ALA A 53 5.58 -10.65 5.96
N PHE A 54 4.80 -9.71 6.48
CA PHE A 54 5.24 -8.34 6.74
C PHE A 54 6.22 -8.26 7.91
N ASP A 55 6.97 -7.15 7.97
CA ASP A 55 7.90 -6.87 9.06
C ASP A 55 7.19 -6.63 10.40
N ALA A 56 7.88 -6.93 11.50
CA ALA A 56 7.30 -6.86 12.85
C ALA A 56 6.71 -5.48 13.20
N GLU A 57 7.20 -4.39 12.58
CA GLU A 57 6.67 -3.04 12.79
C GLU A 57 5.23 -2.86 12.27
N THR A 58 4.78 -3.69 11.33
CA THR A 58 3.43 -3.64 10.75
C THR A 58 2.39 -4.36 11.62
N VAL A 59 2.80 -5.25 12.53
CA VAL A 59 1.90 -5.98 13.45
C VAL A 59 0.85 -5.08 14.12
N PRO A 60 1.18 -3.93 14.74
CA PRO A 60 0.19 -3.06 15.37
C PRO A 60 -0.76 -2.37 14.37
N LEU A 61 -0.41 -2.31 13.08
CA LEU A 61 -1.20 -1.65 12.03
C LEU A 61 -2.04 -2.62 11.21
N ALA A 62 -1.69 -3.91 11.19
CA ALA A 62 -2.21 -4.91 10.25
C ALA A 62 -3.74 -4.92 10.14
N ASN A 63 -4.45 -4.94 11.28
CA ASN A 63 -5.91 -4.93 11.29
C ASN A 63 -6.50 -3.66 10.67
N ALA A 64 -5.93 -2.49 10.99
CA ALA A 64 -6.40 -1.22 10.43
C ALA A 64 -6.11 -1.14 8.92
N LEU A 65 -4.95 -1.61 8.47
CA LEU A 65 -4.61 -1.70 7.05
C LEU A 65 -5.54 -2.66 6.30
N ALA A 66 -5.89 -3.81 6.90
CA ALA A 66 -6.86 -4.73 6.33
C ALA A 66 -8.24 -4.06 6.16
N GLU A 67 -8.67 -3.25 7.12
CA GLU A 67 -9.89 -2.45 6.97
C GLU A 67 -9.78 -1.41 5.84
N LEU A 68 -8.66 -0.69 5.71
CA LEU A 68 -8.48 0.27 4.61
C LEU A 68 -8.59 -0.42 3.23
N ASN A 69 -7.93 -1.58 3.08
CA ASN A 69 -7.98 -2.37 1.85
C ASN A 69 -9.40 -2.79 1.47
N ARG A 70 -10.23 -3.16 2.45
CA ARG A 70 -11.63 -3.53 2.22
C ARG A 70 -12.57 -2.35 1.97
N ASN A 71 -12.11 -1.11 2.17
CA ASN A 71 -12.90 0.11 1.99
C ASN A 71 -12.34 0.98 0.85
N GLY A 72 -11.64 0.38 -0.13
CA GLY A 72 -11.32 1.05 -1.39
C GLY A 72 -9.95 1.74 -1.46
N LEU A 73 -9.02 1.45 -0.54
CA LEU A 73 -7.61 1.80 -0.67
C LEU A 73 -6.74 0.54 -0.73
N PHE A 74 -6.33 0.13 -1.93
CA PHE A 74 -5.38 -0.97 -2.08
C PHE A 74 -3.99 -0.52 -1.62
N THR A 75 -3.60 -0.88 -0.39
CA THR A 75 -2.39 -0.36 0.24
C THR A 75 -1.13 -0.96 -0.38
N LYS A 76 -0.13 -0.12 -0.65
CA LYS A 76 1.18 -0.54 -1.16
C LYS A 76 2.23 -0.54 -0.05
N GLU A 77 2.36 0.57 0.66
CA GLU A 77 3.34 0.73 1.74
C GLU A 77 2.70 1.40 2.96
N SER A 78 3.25 1.11 4.13
CA SER A 78 2.85 1.76 5.38
C SER A 78 4.00 1.70 6.38
N GLN A 79 4.02 2.64 7.31
CA GLN A 79 4.97 2.64 8.43
C GLN A 79 4.28 3.20 9.67
N PRO A 80 4.56 2.68 10.88
CA PRO A 80 4.08 3.29 12.12
C PRO A 80 4.80 4.60 12.43
N GLY A 81 4.24 5.37 13.37
CA GLY A 81 4.97 6.41 14.05
C GLY A 81 5.90 5.79 15.11
N ILE A 82 7.18 6.17 15.11
CA ILE A 82 8.16 5.76 16.12
C ILE A 82 8.90 7.01 16.62
N LEU A 83 9.16 7.07 17.92
CA LEU A 83 10.02 8.10 18.49
C LEU A 83 10.87 7.50 19.61
N GLY A 84 12.15 7.23 19.33
CA GLY A 84 13.07 6.68 20.32
C GLY A 84 14.16 5.80 19.71
N GLY A 85 15.16 5.42 20.52
CA GLY A 85 16.21 4.48 20.09
C GLY A 85 17.10 4.97 18.94
N GLY A 86 17.17 6.29 18.71
CA GLY A 86 17.90 6.87 17.58
C GLY A 86 17.12 6.84 16.26
N ALA A 87 15.88 6.39 16.24
CA ALA A 87 14.99 6.46 15.09
C ALA A 87 13.80 7.40 15.39
N ALA A 88 13.35 8.10 14.36
CA ALA A 88 12.07 8.81 14.38
C ALA A 88 11.33 8.49 13.09
N GLN A 89 10.05 8.15 13.20
CA GLN A 89 9.16 7.84 12.08
C GLN A 89 7.86 8.63 12.22
N ARG A 90 7.37 9.14 11.10
CA ARG A 90 6.00 9.59 10.92
C ARG A 90 5.17 8.40 10.44
N GLN A 91 3.95 8.30 10.94
CA GLN A 91 3.01 7.30 10.42
C GLN A 91 2.60 7.70 9.00
N TYR A 92 2.55 6.73 8.09
CA TYR A 92 1.98 6.92 6.76
C TYR A 92 1.33 5.65 6.23
N VAL A 93 0.47 5.82 5.22
CA VAL A 93 -0.04 4.76 4.36
C VAL A 93 -0.09 5.27 2.92
N THR A 94 0.31 4.43 1.97
CA THR A 94 0.19 4.69 0.54
C THR A 94 -0.67 3.63 -0.13
N GLY A 95 -1.25 3.93 -1.28
CA GLY A 95 -2.01 2.94 -2.02
C GLY A 95 -2.64 3.44 -3.31
N PHE A 96 -3.21 2.49 -4.05
CA PHE A 96 -3.96 2.73 -5.27
C PHE A 96 -5.46 2.84 -4.97
N CYS A 97 -6.13 3.78 -5.62
CA CYS A 97 -7.57 3.98 -5.47
C CYS A 97 -8.19 4.66 -6.71
N GLY A 98 -9.53 4.75 -6.72
CA GLY A 98 -10.26 5.53 -7.73
C GLY A 98 -10.24 7.04 -7.46
N ALA A 99 -10.61 7.83 -8.46
CA ALA A 99 -10.59 9.30 -8.39
C ALA A 99 -11.46 9.90 -7.27
N GLU A 100 -12.63 9.32 -7.01
CA GLU A 100 -13.53 9.75 -5.93
C GLU A 100 -12.89 9.55 -4.56
N THR A 101 -12.27 8.38 -4.34
CA THR A 101 -11.51 8.06 -3.13
C THR A 101 -10.34 9.01 -2.95
N ALA A 102 -9.55 9.24 -4.00
CA ALA A 102 -8.42 10.17 -3.97
C ALA A 102 -8.87 11.58 -3.56
N ARG A 103 -9.99 12.07 -4.09
CA ARG A 103 -10.56 13.37 -3.69
C ARG A 103 -11.00 13.40 -2.24
N GLY A 104 -11.65 12.34 -1.77
CA GLY A 104 -12.08 12.20 -0.37
C GLY A 104 -10.92 12.20 0.62
N LEU A 105 -9.83 11.52 0.26
CA LEU A 105 -8.58 11.51 1.02
C LEU A 105 -7.86 12.86 0.97
N LEU A 106 -7.77 13.50 -0.20
CA LEU A 106 -7.17 14.83 -0.33
C LEU A 106 -7.89 15.88 0.55
N ALA A 107 -9.21 15.75 0.73
CA ALA A 107 -9.99 16.60 1.62
C ALA A 107 -9.69 16.37 3.12
N LEU A 108 -8.89 15.38 3.52
CA LEU A 108 -8.39 15.28 4.90
C LEU A 108 -7.45 16.44 5.22
N SER A 109 -6.64 16.89 4.26
CA SER A 109 -5.69 18.00 4.43
C SER A 109 -6.37 19.35 4.72
N THR A 110 -7.68 19.48 4.44
CA THR A 110 -8.44 20.71 4.74
C THR A 110 -9.24 20.62 6.05
N ARG A 111 -9.38 19.43 6.62
CA ARG A 111 -10.22 19.14 7.81
C ARG A 111 -9.41 18.71 9.03
N THR A 112 -8.14 18.36 8.82
CA THR A 112 -7.23 17.82 9.82
C THR A 112 -5.83 18.39 9.59
N GLU A 113 -4.88 18.03 10.45
CA GLU A 113 -3.46 18.34 10.25
C GLU A 113 -2.73 17.29 9.39
N LEU A 114 -3.42 16.23 8.95
CA LEU A 114 -2.82 15.20 8.10
C LEU A 114 -2.49 15.78 6.72
N VAL A 115 -1.44 15.24 6.11
CA VAL A 115 -1.02 15.64 4.75
C VAL A 115 -1.34 14.50 3.80
N THR A 116 -2.07 14.80 2.73
CA THR A 116 -2.31 13.89 1.62
C THR A 116 -1.70 14.44 0.34
N VAL A 117 -0.88 13.63 -0.32
CA VAL A 117 -0.41 13.83 -1.68
C VAL A 117 -1.16 12.84 -2.57
N ALA A 118 -1.78 13.32 -3.63
CA ALA A 118 -2.54 12.49 -4.57
C ALA A 118 -2.00 12.73 -5.97
N HIS A 119 -1.67 11.65 -6.66
CA HIS A 119 -1.09 11.65 -8.00
C HIS A 119 -2.13 11.05 -8.95
N ALA A 120 -2.52 11.84 -9.96
CA ALA A 120 -3.40 11.33 -11.00
C ALA A 120 -2.68 10.29 -11.87
N PRO A 121 -3.40 9.37 -12.53
CA PRO A 121 -2.80 8.48 -13.53
C PRO A 121 -2.01 9.26 -14.58
N GLY A 122 -0.77 8.86 -14.83
CA GLY A 122 0.14 9.53 -15.76
C GLY A 122 0.74 10.86 -15.28
N GLU A 123 0.38 11.35 -14.09
CA GLU A 123 0.99 12.55 -13.51
C GLU A 123 2.36 12.22 -12.92
N GLU A 124 3.40 12.85 -13.45
CA GLU A 124 4.74 12.81 -12.85
C GLU A 124 4.85 13.93 -11.82
N SER A 125 5.08 13.57 -10.56
CA SER A 125 5.40 14.54 -9.53
C SER A 125 6.42 13.97 -8.55
N SER A 126 7.27 14.85 -8.03
CA SER A 126 8.29 14.47 -7.05
C SER A 126 8.48 15.57 -6.02
N ALA A 127 8.39 15.17 -4.77
CA ALA A 127 8.81 15.88 -3.59
C ALA A 127 9.65 14.96 -2.71
N ALA A 128 10.33 15.55 -1.73
CA ALA A 128 11.09 14.82 -0.72
C ALA A 128 10.56 15.19 0.66
N ILE A 129 9.46 14.55 1.08
CA ILE A 129 8.85 14.75 2.40
C ILE A 129 9.45 13.73 3.36
N PRO A 130 10.33 14.11 4.31
CA PRO A 130 10.96 13.14 5.20
C PRO A 130 9.94 12.51 6.14
N VAL A 131 9.93 11.18 6.19
CA VAL A 131 9.05 10.40 7.08
C VAL A 131 9.82 9.46 8.00
N THR A 132 11.12 9.25 7.76
CA THR A 132 11.98 8.46 8.65
C THR A 132 13.35 9.12 8.82
N LEU A 133 13.80 9.22 10.06
CA LEU A 133 15.13 9.64 10.46
C LEU A 133 15.86 8.48 11.15
N ALA A 134 17.10 8.25 10.75
CA ALA A 134 18.07 7.41 11.45
C ALA A 134 19.16 8.32 12.04
N GLY A 135 19.01 8.70 13.31
CA GLY A 135 19.78 9.76 13.93
C GLY A 135 19.44 11.11 13.29
N THR A 136 20.39 11.66 12.54
CA THR A 136 20.23 12.92 11.78
C THR A 136 20.02 12.70 10.29
N GLU A 137 20.16 11.47 9.80
CA GLU A 137 20.04 11.13 8.38
C GLU A 137 18.60 10.85 8.00
N ILE A 138 18.18 11.33 6.83
CA ILE A 138 16.87 11.01 6.25
C ILE A 138 16.97 9.64 5.61
N ALA A 139 16.19 8.68 6.12
CA ALA A 139 16.18 7.30 5.62
C ALA A 139 15.05 7.04 4.59
N THR A 140 13.89 7.67 4.79
CA THR A 140 12.71 7.47 3.93
C THR A 140 12.02 8.80 3.66
N VAL A 141 11.59 8.99 2.41
CA VAL A 141 10.83 10.15 1.94
C VAL A 141 9.57 9.72 1.21
N LEU A 142 8.54 10.57 1.25
CA LEU A 142 7.32 10.49 0.46
C LEU A 142 7.25 11.65 -0.54
N GLY A 143 6.26 11.58 -1.44
CA GLY A 143 5.88 12.62 -2.38
C GLY A 143 6.30 12.35 -3.82
N SER A 144 6.67 11.12 -4.16
CA SER A 144 6.96 10.72 -5.54
C SER A 144 5.85 9.83 -6.08
N SER A 145 5.37 10.15 -7.28
CA SER A 145 4.41 9.32 -7.99
C SER A 145 5.00 7.97 -8.38
N GLU A 146 4.15 6.94 -8.56
CA GLU A 146 4.51 5.71 -9.28
C GLU A 146 4.73 5.96 -10.78
N ASN A 147 4.41 7.17 -11.25
CA ASN A 147 4.48 7.59 -12.64
C ASN A 147 5.79 8.30 -12.99
N PRO A 148 6.19 8.26 -14.28
CA PRO A 148 5.54 7.52 -15.36
C PRO A 148 5.76 6.01 -15.22
N VAL A 149 4.68 5.22 -15.18
CA VAL A 149 4.78 3.77 -15.10
C VAL A 149 5.40 3.25 -16.41
N THR A 150 6.53 2.57 -16.30
CA THR A 150 7.24 2.03 -17.47
C THR A 150 6.67 0.69 -17.91
N ASP A 151 6.87 0.30 -19.18
CA ASP A 151 6.53 -1.04 -19.66
C ASP A 151 7.21 -2.16 -18.84
N GLY A 152 8.40 -1.88 -18.28
CA GLY A 152 9.09 -2.80 -17.38
C GLY A 152 8.30 -3.03 -16.10
N GLN A 153 7.86 -1.94 -15.46
CA GLN A 153 7.06 -1.99 -14.24
C GLN A 153 5.70 -2.67 -14.44
N ILE A 154 5.03 -2.41 -15.58
CA ILE A 154 3.79 -3.13 -15.93
C ILE A 154 4.04 -4.63 -16.07
N ARG A 155 5.14 -5.03 -16.72
CA ARG A 155 5.50 -6.46 -16.84
C ARG A 155 5.83 -7.09 -15.49
N ASP A 156 6.51 -6.38 -14.61
CA ASP A 156 6.84 -6.88 -13.27
C ASP A 156 5.56 -7.08 -12.44
N TRP A 157 4.65 -6.11 -12.45
CA TRP A 157 3.34 -6.22 -11.80
C TRP A 157 2.50 -7.35 -12.39
N ALA A 158 2.41 -7.46 -13.72
CA ALA A 158 1.70 -8.54 -14.39
C ALA A 158 2.34 -9.91 -14.11
N GLY A 159 3.66 -9.95 -13.94
CA GLY A 159 4.41 -11.12 -13.52
C GLY A 159 3.95 -11.65 -12.17
N GLU A 160 3.72 -10.77 -11.19
CA GLU A 160 3.27 -11.14 -9.84
C GLU A 160 1.74 -11.32 -9.74
N THR A 161 0.98 -10.68 -10.63
CA THR A 161 -0.49 -10.64 -10.62
C THR A 161 -1.08 -11.12 -11.95
N ASN A 162 -1.56 -10.22 -12.82
CA ASN A 162 -2.04 -10.45 -14.17
C ASN A 162 -2.05 -9.13 -14.96
N ASP A 163 -2.18 -9.19 -16.29
CA ASP A 163 -2.14 -8.01 -17.16
C ASP A 163 -3.26 -7.00 -16.84
N ALA A 164 -4.46 -7.48 -16.49
CA ALA A 164 -5.60 -6.60 -16.22
C ALA A 164 -5.38 -5.75 -14.96
N LEU A 165 -4.90 -6.36 -13.87
CA LEU A 165 -4.57 -5.61 -12.65
C LEU A 165 -3.37 -4.69 -12.87
N ALA A 166 -2.32 -5.12 -13.58
CA ALA A 166 -1.16 -4.27 -13.85
C ALA A 166 -1.55 -2.99 -14.63
N LEU A 167 -2.39 -3.12 -15.65
CA LEU A 167 -2.91 -1.97 -16.40
C LEU A 167 -3.85 -1.12 -15.55
N LEU A 168 -4.68 -1.73 -14.70
CA LEU A 168 -5.55 -1.01 -13.79
C LEU A 168 -4.73 -0.16 -12.80
N LEU A 169 -3.63 -0.68 -12.25
CA LEU A 169 -2.75 0.08 -11.35
C LEU A 169 -2.12 1.28 -12.06
N ALA A 170 -1.73 1.13 -13.33
CA ALA A 170 -1.22 2.23 -14.13
C ALA A 170 -2.28 3.32 -14.43
N ASP A 171 -3.57 2.96 -14.46
CA ASP A 171 -4.71 3.87 -14.66
C ASP A 171 -5.37 4.30 -13.33
N SER A 172 -4.80 3.95 -12.18
CA SER A 172 -5.32 4.27 -10.85
C SER A 172 -4.65 5.51 -10.26
N TRP A 173 -5.36 6.20 -9.35
CA TRP A 173 -4.74 7.23 -8.54
C TRP A 173 -3.81 6.59 -7.52
N TYR A 174 -2.64 7.18 -7.31
CA TYR A 174 -1.74 6.83 -6.23
C TYR A 174 -1.81 7.91 -5.14
N VAL A 175 -2.03 7.52 -3.89
CA VAL A 175 -2.15 8.44 -2.78
C VAL A 175 -1.15 8.10 -1.68
N GLU A 176 -0.64 9.15 -1.04
CA GLU A 176 0.25 9.08 0.10
C GLU A 176 -0.35 9.93 1.23
N VAL A 177 -0.78 9.31 2.31
CA VAL A 177 -1.31 10.00 3.49
C VAL A 177 -0.33 9.84 4.63
N LEU A 178 0.08 10.95 5.25
CA LEU A 178 1.04 10.97 6.36
C LEU A 178 0.59 11.85 7.52
N ASP A 179 1.00 11.46 8.72
CA ASP A 179 0.85 12.25 9.93
C ASP A 179 2.13 13.08 10.12
N PRO A 180 2.07 14.43 10.10
CA PRO A 180 3.27 15.24 10.25
C PRO A 180 3.91 15.12 11.65
N VAL A 181 3.21 14.57 12.64
CA VAL A 181 3.70 14.41 14.02
C VAL A 181 4.49 13.11 14.17
N TRP A 182 5.78 13.25 14.50
CA TRP A 182 6.68 12.12 14.77
C TRP A 182 6.17 11.26 15.93
N GLY A 183 6.17 9.93 15.75
CA GLY A 183 5.78 8.97 16.79
C GLY A 183 4.28 8.79 17.04
N ARG A 184 3.41 9.60 16.41
CA ARG A 184 1.96 9.50 16.60
C ARG A 184 1.35 8.38 15.74
N ASN A 185 0.42 7.61 16.31
CA ASN A 185 -0.18 6.42 15.66
C ASN A 185 -1.72 6.36 15.74
N ASP A 186 -2.35 7.25 16.50
CA ASP A 186 -3.75 7.18 16.88
C ASP A 186 -4.68 8.06 16.04
N VAL A 187 -4.13 8.81 15.07
CA VAL A 187 -4.89 9.79 14.26
C VAL A 187 -5.08 9.36 12.81
N LEU A 188 -4.02 8.92 12.13
CA LEU A 188 -4.03 8.79 10.68
C LEU A 188 -4.95 7.67 10.18
N LEU A 189 -4.71 6.41 10.58
CA LEU A 189 -5.48 5.27 10.05
C LEU A 189 -6.99 5.40 10.34
N PRO A 190 -7.43 5.83 11.54
CA PRO A 190 -8.85 6.10 11.79
C PRO A 190 -9.45 7.18 10.88
N ALA A 191 -8.71 8.27 10.62
CA ALA A 191 -9.17 9.36 9.76
C ALA A 191 -9.29 8.93 8.29
N VAL A 192 -8.31 8.15 7.80
CA VAL A 192 -8.34 7.56 6.45
C VAL A 192 -9.55 6.65 6.30
N LEU A 193 -9.74 5.70 7.23
CA LEU A 193 -10.89 4.79 7.20
C LEU A 193 -12.23 5.53 7.19
N GLN A 194 -12.36 6.59 8.00
CA GLN A 194 -13.57 7.41 8.00
C GLN A 194 -13.81 8.11 6.66
N ALA A 195 -12.75 8.59 6.00
CA ALA A 195 -12.88 9.20 4.67
C ALA A 195 -13.30 8.17 3.62
N LEU A 196 -12.75 6.96 3.66
CA LEU A 196 -13.10 5.86 2.77
C LEU A 196 -14.59 5.48 2.88
N LYS A 197 -15.08 5.24 4.11
CA LYS A 197 -16.50 4.90 4.38
C LYS A 197 -17.50 5.97 3.96
N ARG A 198 -17.06 7.23 3.82
CA ARG A 198 -17.90 8.34 3.32
C ARG A 198 -17.93 8.42 1.79
N ALA A 199 -16.86 8.00 1.12
CA ALA A 199 -16.80 7.99 -0.35
C ALA A 199 -17.74 6.93 -0.97
N GLU A 200 -18.08 5.89 -0.20
CA GLU A 200 -19.04 4.86 -0.60
C GLU A 200 -20.52 5.30 -0.49
N GLN A 201 -20.80 6.47 0.09
CA GLN A 201 -22.16 7.00 0.24
C GLN A 201 -22.48 7.98 -0.92
N PRO A 202 -23.51 7.69 -1.75
CA PRO A 202 -23.87 8.51 -2.91
C PRO A 202 -24.41 9.90 -2.55
#